data_AF-A0A1Y3LFG5-F1
#
_entry.id   AF-A0A1Y3LFG5-F1
#
_cell.length_a   1.000
_cell.length_b   1.000
_cell.length_c   1.000
_cell.angle_alpha   90.00
_cell.angle_beta   90.00
_cell.angle_gamma   90.00
#
_symmetry.space_group_name_H-M   'P 1'
#
loop_
_entity.id
_entity.type
_entity.pdbx_description
1 polymer ?
#
loop_
_entity_poly.entity_id
_entity_poly.type
_entity_poly.pdbx_seq_one_letter_code
_entity_poly.pdbx_strand_id
1 'polypeptide(L)'
;MGGGDRRYTRTKLRSYLFHQIVADTQDVAAASMLSGVEIPSAQTPRYYLQLDACHLRKIYTTSLVRVLTQVYACAGLAYEYVDLNPDQQGGVGATHCLLPATIASNISAMARVLRRKANGRLSEMVAWHNCFTLWTVQMFMLVTSCRAVRNPLMLIDEFDSVLGMGALSDKDSDDRHMSRLICMPPMLRRQITSYFAHCASISRQLIGYLPQDEEDHQWSRGFFLQINQAGIRRVEIAPSNIYDQMELVSGYTTHRVNAHRKFTRTELTERGCPSEALAAFMGHWLRGEEPQDAYSTFCPAVYAKVLDEWITPLLRELGWSALSSQWVTE
;
A
#
# COMPACT_ATOMS: atom_id res chain seq x y z
N MET A 1 11.08 29.12 36.22
CA MET A 1 10.30 29.39 34.99
C MET A 1 8.88 28.83 35.14
N GLY A 2 7.86 29.67 35.01
CA GLY A 2 6.49 29.30 34.57
C GLY A 2 5.55 28.48 35.48
N GLY A 3 6.00 27.82 36.55
CA GLY A 3 5.15 26.98 37.41
C GLY A 3 4.04 27.78 38.11
N GLY A 4 2.89 27.98 37.44
CA GLY A 4 1.76 28.79 37.91
C GLY A 4 1.29 29.88 36.94
N ASP A 5 2.00 30.12 35.84
CA ASP A 5 1.58 31.11 34.84
C ASP A 5 0.43 30.54 33.98
N ARG A 6 -0.78 31.11 34.16
CA ARG A 6 -2.02 30.70 33.49
C ARG A 6 -1.93 30.79 31.95
N ARG A 7 -0.92 31.46 31.40
CA ARG A 7 -0.68 31.52 29.95
C ARG A 7 -0.18 30.19 29.38
N TYR A 8 0.47 29.34 30.17
CA TYR A 8 0.95 28.01 29.74
C TYR A 8 -0.07 26.94 30.14
N THR A 9 -0.95 26.58 29.20
CA THR A 9 -1.93 25.51 29.39
C THR A 9 -1.52 24.27 28.62
N ARG A 10 -1.95 23.09 29.08
CA ARG A 10 -1.76 21.82 28.36
C ARG A 10 -2.25 21.92 26.91
N THR A 11 -3.38 22.59 26.67
CA THR A 11 -3.92 22.80 25.32
C THR A 11 -2.97 23.57 24.43
N LYS A 12 -2.42 24.70 24.91
CA LYS A 12 -1.45 25.50 24.12
C LYS A 12 -0.18 24.72 23.82
N LEU A 13 0.33 23.95 24.78
CA LEU A 13 1.50 23.10 24.56
C LEU A 13 1.23 22.03 23.50
N ARG A 14 0.06 21.37 23.55
CA ARG A 14 -0.35 20.39 22.54
C ARG A 14 -0.49 20.99 21.16
N SER A 15 -1.16 22.14 21.03
CA SER A 15 -1.32 22.85 19.76
C SER A 15 0.02 23.31 19.19
N TYR A 16 0.89 23.89 20.01
CA TYR A 16 2.21 24.31 19.57
C TYR A 16 3.05 23.11 19.09
N LEU A 17 3.09 22.04 19.88
CA LEU A 17 3.80 20.82 19.50
C LEU A 17 3.25 20.20 18.21
N PHE A 18 1.92 20.20 18.03
CA PHE A 18 1.29 19.73 16.80
C PHE A 18 1.83 20.50 15.58
N HIS A 19 1.80 21.83 15.62
CA HIS A 19 2.30 22.65 14.50
C HIS A 19 3.80 22.50 14.28
N GLN A 20 4.58 22.34 15.36
CA GLN A 20 6.01 22.07 15.23
C GLN A 20 6.26 20.75 14.51
N ILE A 21 5.59 19.66 14.93
CA ILE A 21 5.79 18.35 14.30
C ILE A 21 5.33 18.39 12.84
N VAL A 22 4.20 19.05 12.53
CA VAL A 22 3.78 19.24 11.13
C VAL A 22 4.82 20.02 10.32
N ALA A 23 5.44 21.06 10.88
CA ALA A 23 6.49 21.79 10.19
C ALA A 23 7.75 20.94 9.95
N ASP A 24 8.06 20.04 10.90
CA ASP A 24 9.26 19.20 10.84
C ASP A 24 9.09 17.96 9.94
N THR A 25 7.89 17.40 9.85
CA THR A 25 7.64 16.13 9.15
C THR A 25 6.67 16.22 7.98
N GLN A 26 5.82 17.25 7.94
CA GLN A 26 4.65 17.36 7.06
C GLN A 26 3.60 16.24 7.24
N ASP A 27 3.74 15.37 8.25
CA ASP A 27 2.80 14.29 8.53
C ASP A 27 1.81 14.69 9.64
N VAL A 28 0.63 15.14 9.22
CA VAL A 28 -0.48 15.51 10.12
C VAL A 28 -0.99 14.35 10.97
N ALA A 29 -0.84 13.10 10.51
CA ALA A 29 -1.28 11.92 11.25
C ALA A 29 -0.34 11.63 12.42
N ALA A 30 0.97 11.63 12.17
CA ALA A 30 1.98 11.48 13.22
C ALA A 30 1.91 12.64 14.23
N ALA A 31 1.75 13.88 13.75
CA ALA A 31 1.57 15.05 14.61
C ALA A 31 0.32 14.92 15.50
N SER A 32 -0.81 14.44 14.94
CA SER A 32 -2.03 14.16 15.69
C SER A 32 -1.84 13.07 16.74
N MET A 33 -1.15 11.97 16.41
CA MET A 33 -0.84 10.88 17.35
C MET A 33 0.00 11.37 18.54
N LEU A 34 1.04 12.17 18.28
CA LEU A 34 2.01 12.62 19.30
C LEU A 34 1.49 13.77 20.18
N SER A 35 0.74 14.70 19.60
CA SER A 35 0.17 15.86 20.34
C SER A 35 -1.21 15.55 20.94
N GLY A 36 -1.88 14.52 20.42
CA GLY A 36 -3.29 14.23 20.64
C GLY A 36 -4.25 15.27 20.05
N VAL A 37 -3.77 16.26 19.28
CA VAL A 37 -4.64 17.23 18.62
C VAL A 37 -5.41 16.52 17.52
N GLU A 38 -6.73 16.64 17.53
CA GLU A 38 -7.60 16.03 16.52
C GLU A 38 -7.98 17.07 15.48
N ILE A 39 -7.69 16.74 14.22
CA ILE A 39 -8.01 17.55 13.05
C ILE A 39 -8.63 16.65 11.97
N PRO A 40 -9.55 17.16 11.14
CA PRO A 40 -10.21 16.37 10.11
C PRO A 40 -9.22 15.71 9.13
N SER A 41 -8.18 16.42 8.67
CA SER A 41 -7.20 15.91 7.71
C SER A 41 -6.34 14.76 8.26
N ALA A 42 -6.28 14.54 9.58
CA ALA A 42 -5.59 13.40 10.18
C ALA A 42 -6.48 12.15 10.36
N GLN A 43 -7.81 12.23 10.17
CA GLN A 43 -8.70 11.10 10.47
C GLN A 43 -8.50 9.92 9.50
N THR A 44 -8.62 10.16 8.19
CA THR A 44 -8.45 9.12 7.17
C THR A 44 -7.02 8.57 7.13
N PRO A 45 -5.96 9.40 7.17
CA PRO A 45 -4.58 8.89 7.24
C PRO A 45 -4.32 7.95 8.41
N ARG A 46 -4.83 8.26 9.63
CA ARG A 46 -4.63 7.42 10.82
C ARG A 46 -5.25 6.03 10.69
N TYR A 47 -6.33 5.88 9.92
CA TYR A 47 -6.98 4.59 9.70
C TYR A 47 -6.06 3.55 9.00
N TYR A 48 -5.10 4.03 8.21
CA TYR A 48 -4.18 3.18 7.44
C TYR A 48 -2.74 3.16 7.99
N LEU A 49 -2.47 3.79 9.13
CA LEU A 49 -1.11 4.04 9.61
C LEU A 49 -0.87 3.38 10.97
N GLN A 50 0.18 2.55 11.07
CA GLN A 50 0.63 1.95 12.32
C GLN A 50 2.14 2.16 12.49
N LEU A 51 2.55 3.26 13.12
CA LEU A 51 3.97 3.60 13.25
C LEU A 51 4.63 2.87 14.42
N ASP A 52 5.87 2.45 14.24
CA ASP A 52 6.77 1.99 15.27
C ASP A 52 6.92 3.04 16.38
N ALA A 53 6.88 2.58 17.63
CA ALA A 53 6.96 3.47 18.79
C ALA A 53 8.31 4.20 18.84
N CYS A 54 9.43 3.55 18.50
CA CYS A 54 10.73 4.21 18.42
C CYS A 54 10.79 5.25 17.29
N HIS A 55 10.15 4.99 16.15
CA HIS A 55 9.99 5.98 15.08
C HIS A 55 9.22 7.23 15.56
N LEU A 56 8.07 7.05 16.20
CA LEU A 56 7.28 8.15 16.76
C LEU A 56 8.05 8.94 17.83
N ARG A 57 8.77 8.24 18.71
CA ARG A 57 9.62 8.87 19.72
C ARG A 57 10.70 9.73 19.07
N LYS A 58 11.37 9.23 18.03
CA LYS A 58 12.40 9.98 17.31
C LYS A 58 11.83 11.27 16.71
N ILE A 59 10.63 11.23 16.13
CA ILE A 59 9.94 12.44 15.64
C ILE A 59 9.71 13.42 16.79
N TYR A 60 9.14 12.93 17.89
CA TYR A 60 8.82 13.75 19.06
C TYR A 60 10.06 14.41 19.67
N THR A 61 11.10 13.63 19.95
CA THR A 61 12.33 14.13 20.59
C THR A 61 13.06 15.11 19.69
N THR A 62 13.17 14.83 18.39
CA THR A 62 13.79 15.73 17.42
C THR A 62 13.08 17.08 17.38
N SER A 63 11.74 17.06 17.28
CA SER A 63 10.92 18.27 17.23
C SER A 63 11.00 19.05 18.55
N LEU A 64 10.97 18.34 19.68
CA LEU A 64 11.07 18.95 21.01
C LEU A 64 12.43 19.61 21.24
N VAL A 65 13.54 18.94 20.90
CA VAL A 65 14.89 19.49 21.04
C VAL A 65 15.05 20.76 20.22
N ARG A 66 14.50 20.80 18.99
CA ARG A 66 14.49 22.00 18.14
C ARG A 66 13.79 23.17 18.84
N VAL A 67 12.61 22.93 19.40
CA VAL A 67 11.84 23.94 20.16
C VAL A 67 12.60 24.41 21.38
N LEU A 68 13.09 23.49 22.21
CA LEU A 68 13.79 23.85 23.44
C LEU A 68 15.07 24.64 23.15
N THR A 69 15.81 24.28 22.11
CA THR A 69 16.98 25.04 21.65
C THR A 69 16.61 26.49 21.32
N GLN A 70 15.53 26.71 20.57
CA GLN A 70 15.05 28.06 20.22
C GLN A 70 14.57 28.84 21.45
N VAL A 71 13.81 28.19 22.34
CA VAL A 71 13.28 28.83 23.56
C VAL A 71 14.41 29.24 24.51
N TYR A 72 15.43 28.39 24.69
CA TYR A 72 16.60 28.72 25.52
C TYR A 72 17.42 29.85 24.89
N ALA A 73 17.61 29.82 23.55
CA ALA A 73 18.31 30.89 22.85
C ALA A 73 17.64 32.26 23.03
N CYS A 74 16.30 32.32 23.10
CA CYS A 74 15.57 33.56 23.41
C CYS A 74 15.91 34.15 24.79
N ALA A 75 16.37 33.31 25.73
CA ALA A 75 16.83 33.73 27.06
C ALA A 75 18.37 33.90 27.13
N GLY A 76 19.08 33.77 26.00
CA GLY A 76 20.56 33.78 25.98
C GLY A 76 21.18 32.54 26.62
N LEU A 77 20.45 31.44 26.74
CA LEU A 77 20.90 30.19 27.35
C LEU A 77 21.15 29.13 26.28
N ALA A 78 22.10 28.23 26.55
CA ALA A 78 22.24 27.00 25.78
C ALA A 78 21.27 25.94 26.32
N TYR A 79 20.61 25.22 25.42
CA TYR A 79 19.80 24.06 25.81
C TYR A 79 20.73 22.88 26.14
N GLU A 80 20.62 22.36 27.36
CA GLU A 80 21.29 21.12 27.76
C GLU A 80 20.46 19.93 27.30
N TYR A 81 21.02 19.12 26.41
CA TYR A 81 20.35 17.94 25.89
C TYR A 81 20.09 16.92 26.99
N VAL A 82 18.83 16.49 27.10
CA VAL A 82 18.42 15.38 27.96
C VAL A 82 18.18 14.18 27.06
N ASP A 83 18.85 13.06 27.35
CA ASP A 83 18.59 11.81 26.64
C ASP A 83 17.21 11.27 27.04
N LEU A 84 16.30 11.25 26.06
CA LEU A 84 14.92 10.82 26.22
C LEU A 84 14.67 9.45 25.54
N ASN A 85 15.69 8.57 25.46
CA ASN A 85 15.64 7.27 24.77
C ASN A 85 15.50 6.02 25.68
N PRO A 86 14.39 5.80 26.40
CA PRO A 86 13.97 4.45 26.69
C PRO A 86 13.51 3.76 25.39
N ASP A 87 14.01 2.55 25.16
CA ASP A 87 13.51 1.66 24.10
C ASP A 87 12.04 1.32 24.37
N GLN A 88 11.19 1.46 23.35
CA GLN A 88 9.78 1.14 23.44
C GLN A 88 9.39 0.30 22.23
N GLN A 89 9.02 -0.95 22.49
CA GLN A 89 8.62 -1.88 21.45
C GLN A 89 7.14 -1.74 21.10
N GLY A 90 6.80 -2.01 19.83
CA GLY A 90 5.43 -2.13 19.34
C GLY A 90 5.01 -1.00 18.41
N GLY A 91 3.84 -1.19 17.78
CA GLY A 91 3.25 -0.22 16.85
C GLY A 91 2.08 0.55 17.45
N VAL A 92 1.93 1.81 17.05
CA VAL A 92 0.86 2.73 17.46
C VAL A 92 0.02 3.11 16.24
N GLY A 93 -1.30 2.93 16.34
CA GLY A 93 -2.24 3.33 15.30
C GLY A 93 -3.13 2.18 14.84
N ALA A 94 -3.26 2.03 13.52
CA ALA A 94 -4.09 1.01 12.88
C ALA A 94 -3.72 -0.41 13.35
N THR A 95 -4.69 -1.31 13.39
CA THR A 95 -4.44 -2.73 13.70
C THR A 95 -4.22 -3.54 12.43
N HIS A 96 -3.59 -4.72 12.57
CA HIS A 96 -3.37 -5.68 11.49
C HIS A 96 -2.53 -5.12 10.32
N CYS A 97 -1.54 -4.28 10.60
CA CYS A 97 -0.51 -3.94 9.62
C CYS A 97 0.45 -5.13 9.45
N LEU A 98 0.84 -5.43 8.21
CA LEU A 98 1.82 -6.48 7.95
C LEU A 98 3.23 -5.99 8.29
N LEU A 99 4.07 -6.93 8.71
CA LEU A 99 5.51 -6.70 8.83
C LEU A 99 6.21 -7.00 7.50
N PRO A 100 7.30 -6.30 7.14
CA PRO A 100 8.09 -6.61 5.96
C PRO A 100 8.49 -8.09 5.87
N ALA A 101 8.92 -8.69 6.99
CA ALA A 101 9.31 -10.09 7.08
C ALA A 101 8.15 -11.05 6.75
N THR A 102 6.92 -10.72 7.17
CA THR A 102 5.72 -11.51 6.84
C THR A 102 5.45 -11.49 5.34
N ILE A 103 5.54 -10.32 4.70
CA ILE A 103 5.34 -10.19 3.25
C ILE A 103 6.43 -10.95 2.49
N ALA A 104 7.70 -10.81 2.89
CA ALA A 104 8.81 -11.55 2.27
C ALA A 104 8.65 -13.08 2.39
N SER A 105 8.18 -13.56 3.55
CA SER A 105 7.86 -14.98 3.75
C SER A 105 6.71 -15.45 2.84
N ASN A 106 5.65 -14.64 2.74
CA ASN A 106 4.49 -14.91 1.88
C ASN A 106 4.87 -14.98 0.39
N ILE A 107 5.69 -14.03 -0.07
CA ILE A 107 6.25 -14.01 -1.42
C ILE A 107 7.10 -15.26 -1.64
N SER A 108 7.95 -15.62 -0.69
CA SER A 108 8.78 -16.84 -0.77
C SER A 108 7.93 -18.12 -0.84
N ALA A 109 6.81 -18.17 -0.12
CA ALA A 109 5.86 -19.28 -0.15
C ALA A 109 5.20 -19.42 -1.54
N MET A 110 4.68 -18.33 -2.10
CA MET A 110 4.11 -18.32 -3.45
C MET A 110 5.16 -18.66 -4.51
N ALA A 111 6.36 -18.06 -4.43
CA ALA A 111 7.46 -18.34 -5.36
C ALA A 111 7.84 -19.83 -5.38
N ARG A 112 7.76 -20.53 -4.24
CA ARG A 112 8.00 -21.98 -4.16
C ARG A 112 6.98 -22.79 -4.97
N VAL A 113 5.72 -22.36 -4.98
CA VAL A 113 4.67 -22.98 -5.82
C VAL A 113 4.96 -22.70 -7.29
N LEU A 114 5.23 -21.43 -7.63
CA LEU A 114 5.39 -20.98 -9.02
C LEU A 114 6.66 -21.51 -9.70
N ARG A 115 7.71 -21.84 -8.95
CA ARG A 115 8.94 -22.48 -9.47
C ARG A 115 8.75 -23.94 -9.87
N ARG A 116 7.73 -24.62 -9.37
CA ARG A 116 7.47 -26.02 -9.71
C ARG A 116 6.75 -26.08 -11.06
N LYS A 117 7.24 -26.95 -11.95
CA LYS A 117 6.48 -27.29 -13.16
C LYS A 117 5.22 -28.04 -12.75
N ALA A 118 4.07 -27.65 -13.31
CA ALA A 118 2.85 -28.45 -13.15
C ALA A 118 3.01 -29.73 -13.98
N ASN A 119 2.94 -30.91 -13.35
CA ASN A 119 3.25 -32.19 -14.00
C ASN A 119 2.04 -32.76 -14.78
N GLY A 120 1.19 -31.88 -15.32
CA GLY A 120 0.01 -32.25 -16.12
C GLY A 120 -1.24 -32.65 -15.33
N ARG A 121 -1.18 -32.76 -13.99
CA ARG A 121 -2.39 -32.99 -13.17
C ARG A 121 -3.23 -31.72 -13.11
N LEU A 122 -4.53 -31.85 -13.33
CA LEU A 122 -5.45 -30.71 -13.34
C LEU A 122 -5.44 -29.91 -12.02
N SER A 123 -5.39 -30.59 -10.88
CA SER A 123 -5.30 -29.94 -9.57
C SER A 123 -4.01 -29.11 -9.40
N GLU A 124 -2.89 -29.59 -9.95
CA GLU A 124 -1.62 -28.85 -9.93
C GLU A 124 -1.67 -27.64 -10.87
N MET A 125 -2.32 -27.77 -12.04
CA MET A 125 -2.54 -26.65 -12.96
C MET A 125 -3.37 -25.54 -12.30
N VAL A 126 -4.48 -25.91 -11.66
CA VAL A 126 -5.36 -24.98 -10.93
C VAL A 126 -4.63 -24.31 -9.77
N ALA A 127 -3.90 -25.09 -8.96
CA ALA A 127 -3.13 -24.54 -7.85
C ALA A 127 -2.05 -23.56 -8.32
N TRP A 128 -1.33 -23.88 -9.41
CA TRP A 128 -0.34 -22.98 -9.98
C TRP A 128 -1.00 -21.72 -10.54
N HIS A 129 -2.08 -21.84 -11.32
CA HIS A 129 -2.82 -20.71 -11.88
C HIS A 129 -3.30 -19.77 -10.77
N ASN A 130 -3.95 -20.30 -9.74
CA ASN A 130 -4.45 -19.50 -8.63
C ASN A 130 -3.32 -18.81 -7.87
N CYS A 131 -2.19 -19.48 -7.68
CA CYS A 131 -1.01 -18.86 -7.06
C CYS A 131 -0.44 -17.73 -7.94
N PHE A 132 -0.47 -17.87 -9.27
CA PHE A 132 0.01 -16.85 -10.20
C PHE A 132 -0.93 -15.66 -10.30
N THR A 133 -2.25 -15.90 -10.23
CA THR A 133 -3.27 -14.87 -10.04
C THR A 133 -3.04 -14.14 -8.71
N LEU A 134 -2.89 -14.86 -7.61
CA LEU A 134 -2.66 -14.28 -6.28
C LEU A 134 -1.39 -13.42 -6.25
N TRP A 135 -0.29 -13.90 -6.83
CA TRP A 135 0.97 -13.17 -6.99
C TRP A 135 0.75 -11.84 -7.71
N THR A 136 0.09 -11.87 -8.87
CA THR A 136 -0.16 -10.68 -9.69
C THR A 136 -1.06 -9.68 -8.97
N VAL A 137 -2.16 -10.17 -8.38
CA VAL A 137 -3.13 -9.34 -7.65
C VAL A 137 -2.47 -8.67 -6.44
N GLN A 138 -1.71 -9.40 -5.64
CA GLN A 138 -1.04 -8.82 -4.46
C GLN A 138 0.05 -7.83 -4.84
N MET A 139 0.84 -8.11 -5.89
CA MET A 139 1.80 -7.14 -6.42
C MET A 139 1.08 -5.86 -6.84
N PHE A 140 -0.02 -5.97 -7.60
CA PHE A 140 -0.84 -4.83 -8.00
C PHE A 140 -1.37 -4.07 -6.78
N MET A 141 -1.95 -4.76 -5.80
CA MET A 141 -2.52 -4.14 -4.60
C MET A 141 -1.48 -3.41 -3.75
N LEU A 142 -0.27 -3.94 -3.63
CA LEU A 142 0.82 -3.30 -2.88
C LEU A 142 1.29 -2.03 -3.59
N VAL A 143 1.58 -2.14 -4.89
CA VAL A 143 2.11 -1.04 -5.72
C VAL A 143 1.12 0.11 -5.86
N THR A 144 -0.15 -0.21 -6.03
CA THR A 144 -1.20 0.82 -6.24
C THR A 144 -1.82 1.27 -4.92
N SER A 145 -1.59 0.53 -3.83
CA SER A 145 -2.33 0.66 -2.58
C SER A 145 -3.85 0.70 -2.81
N CYS A 146 -4.33 -0.07 -3.77
CA CYS A 146 -5.75 -0.20 -4.09
C CYS A 146 -6.51 -0.76 -2.87
N ARG A 147 -7.73 -0.28 -2.67
CA ARG A 147 -8.66 -0.83 -1.68
C ARG A 147 -9.01 -2.27 -2.04
N ALA A 148 -9.51 -3.01 -1.05
CA ALA A 148 -10.02 -4.36 -1.23
C ALA A 148 -11.36 -4.35 -1.98
N VAL A 149 -11.29 -4.21 -3.31
CA VAL A 149 -12.42 -4.20 -4.25
C VAL A 149 -12.52 -5.54 -5.00
N ARG A 150 -13.62 -5.74 -5.72
CA ARG A 150 -13.79 -6.88 -6.65
C ARG A 150 -13.06 -6.59 -7.96
N ASN A 151 -12.43 -7.61 -8.52
CA ASN A 151 -11.64 -7.57 -9.76
C ASN A 151 -10.70 -6.35 -9.85
N PRO A 152 -9.75 -6.18 -8.91
CA PRO A 152 -8.88 -5.00 -8.88
C PRO A 152 -8.07 -4.81 -10.18
N LEU A 153 -7.80 -5.89 -10.92
CA LEU A 153 -7.09 -5.83 -12.20
C LEU A 153 -7.93 -5.23 -13.35
N MET A 154 -9.25 -5.06 -13.19
CA MET A 154 -10.07 -4.29 -14.13
C MET A 154 -9.63 -2.82 -14.17
N LEU A 155 -9.10 -2.30 -13.07
CA LEU A 155 -8.63 -0.93 -12.98
C LEU A 155 -7.39 -0.67 -13.87
N ILE A 156 -6.74 -1.70 -14.40
CA ILE A 156 -5.62 -1.54 -15.35
C ILE A 156 -6.05 -0.80 -16.62
N ASP A 157 -7.34 -0.85 -16.97
CA ASP A 157 -7.88 -0.16 -18.15
C ASP A 157 -7.92 1.37 -18.01
N GLU A 158 -7.79 1.87 -16.78
CA GLU A 158 -7.66 3.31 -16.48
C GLU A 158 -6.20 3.81 -16.63
N PHE A 159 -5.26 2.94 -17.00
CA PHE A 159 -3.84 3.27 -17.16
C PHE A 159 -3.46 3.38 -18.64
N ASP A 160 -2.74 4.45 -18.96
CA ASP A 160 -2.10 4.58 -20.25
C ASP A 160 -1.06 3.46 -20.45
N SER A 161 -1.20 2.71 -21.54
CA SER A 161 -0.38 1.53 -21.80
C SER A 161 1.10 1.84 -22.05
N VAL A 162 1.41 3.06 -22.53
CA VAL A 162 2.78 3.49 -22.87
C VAL A 162 3.48 4.02 -21.62
N LEU A 163 2.86 4.98 -20.95
CA LEU A 163 3.37 5.67 -19.76
C LEU A 163 3.28 4.79 -18.50
N GLY A 164 2.32 3.87 -18.45
CA GLY A 164 2.01 3.10 -17.24
C GLY A 164 1.42 3.95 -16.13
N MET A 165 0.80 5.08 -16.48
CA MET A 165 0.21 6.04 -15.54
C MET A 165 -1.31 6.06 -15.72
N GLY A 166 -2.05 6.12 -14.61
CA GLY A 166 -3.51 6.07 -14.66
C GLY A 166 -4.17 6.72 -13.45
N ALA A 167 -5.43 7.09 -13.61
CA ALA A 167 -6.27 7.61 -12.54
C ALA A 167 -6.99 6.44 -11.84
N LEU A 168 -6.46 5.99 -10.71
CA LEU A 168 -7.05 4.89 -9.94
C LEU A 168 -8.24 5.40 -9.12
N SER A 169 -9.46 5.00 -9.52
CA SER A 169 -10.69 5.23 -8.76
C SER A 169 -11.23 3.93 -8.19
N ASP A 170 -10.93 3.67 -6.91
CA ASP A 170 -11.36 2.47 -6.17
C ASP A 170 -12.42 2.79 -5.08
N LYS A 171 -13.07 3.95 -5.23
CA LYS A 171 -14.14 4.44 -4.36
C LYS A 171 -15.38 4.70 -5.21
N ASP A 172 -16.53 4.24 -4.72
CA ASP A 172 -17.83 4.37 -5.39
C ASP A 172 -18.43 5.79 -5.20
N SER A 173 -17.70 6.84 -5.57
CA SER A 173 -18.24 8.21 -5.61
C SER A 173 -18.38 8.69 -7.04
N ASP A 174 -19.59 9.12 -7.40
CA ASP A 174 -19.98 9.52 -8.76
C ASP A 174 -19.09 10.64 -9.35
N ASP A 175 -18.53 11.51 -8.50
CA ASP A 175 -17.72 12.65 -8.90
C ASP A 175 -16.23 12.30 -9.14
N ARG A 176 -15.81 11.06 -8.85
CA ARG A 176 -14.41 10.58 -9.00
C ARG A 176 -13.34 11.49 -8.36
N HIS A 177 -13.70 12.38 -7.43
CA HIS A 177 -12.78 13.38 -6.84
C HIS A 177 -11.63 12.76 -6.02
N MET A 178 -11.76 11.48 -5.66
CA MET A 178 -10.77 10.69 -4.93
C MET A 178 -9.90 9.83 -5.83
N SER A 179 -9.95 10.04 -7.16
CA SER A 179 -9.10 9.37 -8.12
C SER A 179 -7.65 9.80 -7.93
N ARG A 180 -6.75 8.82 -7.95
CA ARG A 180 -5.34 9.02 -7.59
C ARG A 180 -4.48 8.75 -8.80
N LEU A 181 -3.55 9.64 -9.12
CA LEU A 181 -2.54 9.33 -10.12
C LEU A 181 -1.64 8.21 -9.58
N ILE A 182 -1.60 7.09 -10.27
CA ILE A 182 -0.72 5.96 -9.93
C ILE A 182 0.20 5.70 -11.11
N CYS A 183 1.48 5.48 -10.81
CA CYS A 183 2.50 5.14 -11.80
C CYS A 183 2.94 3.70 -11.56
N MET A 184 2.68 2.82 -12.53
CA MET A 184 3.08 1.41 -12.43
C MET A 184 4.57 1.28 -12.75
N PRO A 185 5.40 0.79 -11.81
CA PRO A 185 6.80 0.54 -12.07
C PRO A 185 6.94 -0.54 -13.16
N PRO A 186 8.03 -0.53 -13.93
CA PRO A 186 8.24 -1.48 -15.03
C PRO A 186 8.09 -2.96 -14.61
N MET A 187 8.42 -3.29 -13.35
CA MET A 187 8.25 -4.64 -12.81
C MET A 187 6.78 -5.09 -12.83
N LEU A 188 5.86 -4.25 -12.33
CA LEU A 188 4.43 -4.56 -12.30
C LEU A 188 3.88 -4.67 -13.72
N ARG A 189 4.27 -3.76 -14.62
CA ARG A 189 3.84 -3.80 -16.03
C ARG A 189 4.21 -5.13 -16.69
N ARG A 190 5.46 -5.58 -16.53
CA ARG A 190 5.91 -6.88 -17.05
C ARG A 190 5.12 -8.04 -16.44
N GLN A 191 4.85 -8.00 -15.14
CA GLN A 191 4.04 -9.02 -14.47
C GLN A 191 2.61 -9.07 -15.02
N ILE A 192 1.96 -7.91 -15.20
CA ILE A 192 0.61 -7.82 -15.78
C ILE A 192 0.59 -8.38 -17.21
N THR A 193 1.55 -7.98 -18.05
CA THR A 193 1.65 -8.50 -19.43
C THR A 193 1.79 -10.02 -19.43
N SER A 194 2.69 -10.57 -18.60
CA SER A 194 2.86 -12.02 -18.49
C SER A 194 1.61 -12.72 -17.94
N TYR A 195 0.89 -12.07 -17.02
CA TYR A 195 -0.33 -12.61 -16.44
C TYR A 195 -1.48 -12.65 -17.45
N PHE A 196 -1.67 -11.61 -18.25
CA PHE A 196 -2.71 -11.63 -19.28
C PHE A 196 -2.43 -12.65 -20.38
N ALA A 197 -1.17 -12.78 -20.80
CA ALA A 197 -0.75 -13.85 -21.72
C ALA A 197 -1.03 -15.24 -21.12
N HIS A 198 -0.79 -15.42 -19.81
CA HIS A 198 -1.13 -16.64 -19.09
C HIS A 198 -2.63 -16.91 -19.08
N CYS A 199 -3.48 -15.93 -18.74
CA CYS A 199 -4.93 -16.07 -18.71
C CYS A 199 -5.50 -16.51 -20.07
N ALA A 200 -4.94 -15.96 -21.17
CA ALA A 200 -5.30 -16.38 -22.51
C ALA A 200 -4.84 -17.81 -22.82
N SER A 201 -3.64 -18.20 -22.36
CA SER A 201 -3.12 -19.56 -22.57
C SER A 201 -3.88 -20.61 -21.76
N ILE A 202 -4.13 -20.37 -20.47
CA ILE A 202 -4.83 -21.32 -19.60
C ILE A 202 -6.30 -21.48 -20.00
N SER A 203 -6.96 -20.40 -20.43
CA SER A 203 -8.34 -20.49 -20.97
C SER A 203 -8.40 -21.37 -22.22
N ARG A 204 -7.41 -21.29 -23.12
CA ARG A 204 -7.33 -22.17 -24.30
C ARG A 204 -7.08 -23.63 -23.91
N GLN A 205 -6.21 -23.87 -22.93
CA GLN A 205 -5.94 -25.24 -22.45
C GLN A 205 -7.16 -25.87 -21.77
N LEU A 206 -7.99 -25.05 -21.13
CA LEU A 206 -9.17 -25.50 -20.40
C LEU A 206 -10.48 -25.31 -21.16
N ILE A 207 -10.43 -25.01 -22.46
CA ILE A 207 -11.62 -24.63 -23.26
C ILE A 207 -12.73 -25.68 -23.22
N GLY A 208 -12.39 -26.97 -23.18
CA GLY A 208 -13.36 -28.07 -23.07
C GLY A 208 -13.85 -28.37 -21.65
N TYR A 209 -13.24 -27.74 -20.63
CA TYR A 209 -13.58 -27.93 -19.22
C TYR A 209 -14.32 -26.73 -18.61
N LEU A 210 -14.20 -25.56 -19.23
CA LEU A 210 -14.84 -24.32 -18.76
C LEU A 210 -16.22 -24.15 -19.40
N PRO A 211 -17.19 -23.56 -18.67
CA PRO A 211 -18.50 -23.24 -19.24
C PRO A 211 -18.39 -22.30 -20.45
N GLN A 212 -19.18 -22.55 -21.49
CA GLN A 212 -19.20 -21.70 -22.70
C GLN A 212 -20.05 -20.43 -22.52
N ASP A 213 -20.96 -20.40 -21.54
CA ASP A 213 -21.96 -19.34 -21.37
C ASP A 213 -21.47 -18.14 -20.53
N GLU A 214 -20.18 -18.10 -20.18
CA GLU A 214 -19.61 -17.00 -19.41
C GLU A 214 -19.24 -15.83 -20.33
N GLU A 215 -19.76 -14.63 -20.09
CA GLU A 215 -19.39 -13.43 -20.84
C GLU A 215 -17.88 -13.17 -20.77
N ASP A 216 -17.21 -13.14 -21.93
CA ASP A 216 -15.75 -12.98 -22.05
C ASP A 216 -15.20 -11.74 -21.32
N HIS A 217 -16.00 -10.67 -21.23
CA HIS A 217 -15.58 -9.41 -20.60
C HIS A 217 -15.36 -9.54 -19.10
N GLN A 218 -16.13 -10.37 -18.39
CA GLN A 218 -16.02 -10.55 -16.93
C GLN A 218 -14.65 -11.09 -16.52
N TRP A 219 -14.02 -11.89 -17.40
CA TRP A 219 -12.78 -12.62 -17.09
C TRP A 219 -11.54 -12.06 -17.79
N SER A 220 -11.72 -10.98 -18.54
CA SER A 220 -10.70 -10.36 -19.40
C SER A 220 -9.43 -9.92 -18.64
N ARG A 221 -9.56 -9.56 -17.36
CA ARG A 221 -8.45 -9.10 -16.51
C ARG A 221 -8.04 -10.08 -15.42
N GLY A 222 -8.56 -11.30 -15.49
CA GLY A 222 -8.14 -12.40 -14.64
C GLY A 222 -9.27 -13.06 -13.85
N PHE A 223 -8.95 -14.23 -13.30
CA PHE A 223 -9.86 -15.05 -12.53
C PHE A 223 -9.06 -16.01 -11.65
N PHE A 224 -9.72 -16.59 -10.65
CA PHE A 224 -9.29 -17.83 -10.03
C PHE A 224 -10.04 -19.00 -10.68
N LEU A 225 -9.53 -20.22 -10.47
CA LEU A 225 -10.18 -21.45 -10.87
C LEU A 225 -10.58 -22.25 -9.63
N GLN A 226 -11.76 -22.86 -9.67
CA GLN A 226 -12.22 -23.78 -8.64
C GLN A 226 -12.65 -25.09 -9.29
N ILE A 227 -12.26 -26.21 -8.66
CA ILE A 227 -12.71 -27.55 -9.03
C ILE A 227 -13.85 -27.95 -8.09
N ASN A 228 -14.96 -28.40 -8.65
CA ASN A 228 -16.08 -28.98 -7.92
C ASN A 228 -16.58 -30.26 -8.61
N GLN A 229 -17.65 -30.87 -8.10
CA GLN A 229 -18.23 -32.09 -8.69
C GLN A 229 -18.75 -31.89 -10.13
N ALA A 230 -19.12 -30.66 -10.51
CA ALA A 230 -19.60 -30.31 -11.83
C ALA A 230 -18.47 -29.94 -12.83
N GLY A 231 -17.21 -29.94 -12.38
CA GLY A 231 -16.05 -29.63 -13.22
C GLY A 231 -15.26 -28.43 -12.72
N ILE A 232 -14.73 -27.64 -13.65
CA ILE A 232 -13.93 -26.45 -13.36
C ILE A 232 -14.77 -25.22 -13.66
N ARG A 233 -14.70 -24.20 -12.80
CA ARG A 233 -15.29 -22.89 -13.08
C ARG A 233 -14.33 -21.75 -12.79
N ARG A 234 -14.56 -20.62 -13.44
CA ARG A 234 -13.92 -19.36 -13.09
C ARG A 234 -14.56 -18.78 -11.83
N VAL A 235 -13.75 -18.11 -11.04
CA VAL A 235 -14.16 -17.47 -9.80
C VAL A 235 -13.59 -16.05 -9.79
N GLU A 236 -14.44 -15.11 -9.41
CA GLU A 236 -14.10 -13.69 -9.33
C GLU A 236 -12.90 -13.42 -8.40
N ILE A 237 -12.07 -12.44 -8.75
CA ILE A 237 -11.02 -11.94 -7.85
C ILE A 237 -11.69 -10.99 -6.84
N ALA A 238 -12.39 -11.55 -5.88
CA ALA A 238 -13.06 -10.83 -4.80
C ALA A 238 -12.28 -10.96 -3.47
N PRO A 239 -12.44 -10.05 -2.50
CA PRO A 239 -11.71 -10.11 -1.24
C PRO A 239 -11.83 -11.44 -0.49
N SER A 240 -12.99 -12.09 -0.50
CA SER A 240 -13.17 -13.43 0.09
C SER A 240 -12.34 -14.48 -0.64
N ASN A 241 -12.41 -14.49 -1.98
CA ASN A 241 -11.71 -15.50 -2.78
C ASN A 241 -10.18 -15.31 -2.72
N ILE A 242 -9.70 -14.06 -2.66
CA ILE A 242 -8.29 -13.76 -2.41
C ILE A 242 -7.84 -14.36 -1.08
N TYR A 243 -8.64 -14.18 -0.02
CA TYR A 243 -8.35 -14.71 1.30
C TYR A 243 -8.31 -16.25 1.29
N ASP A 244 -9.30 -16.90 0.67
CA ASP A 244 -9.33 -18.35 0.51
C ASP A 244 -8.10 -18.87 -0.24
N GLN A 245 -7.66 -18.18 -1.30
CA GLN A 245 -6.45 -18.57 -2.02
C GLN A 245 -5.16 -18.39 -1.19
N MET A 246 -5.11 -17.43 -0.26
CA MET A 246 -3.97 -17.31 0.67
C MET A 246 -3.86 -18.55 1.57
N GLU A 247 -4.99 -19.08 2.06
CA GLU A 247 -5.01 -20.26 2.95
C GLU A 247 -4.51 -21.53 2.26
N LEU A 248 -4.70 -21.62 0.94
CA LEU A 248 -4.28 -22.77 0.15
C LEU A 248 -2.77 -22.79 -0.15
N VAL A 249 -2.06 -21.67 0.05
CA VAL A 249 -0.61 -21.61 -0.20
C VAL A 249 0.16 -22.07 1.05
N SER A 250 0.80 -23.24 0.96
CA SER A 250 1.59 -23.80 2.06
C SER A 250 2.71 -22.85 2.53
N GLY A 251 2.68 -22.51 3.82
CA GLY A 251 3.64 -21.60 4.46
C GLY A 251 3.31 -20.12 4.30
N TYR A 252 2.14 -19.79 3.72
CA TYR A 252 1.64 -18.42 3.64
C TYR A 252 0.93 -18.02 4.95
N THR A 253 1.26 -16.86 5.50
CA THR A 253 0.53 -16.26 6.61
C THR A 253 -0.63 -15.43 6.08
N THR A 254 -1.85 -15.92 6.30
CA THR A 254 -3.07 -15.26 5.84
C THR A 254 -3.31 -13.94 6.56
N HIS A 255 -3.87 -12.98 5.84
CA HIS A 255 -4.13 -11.64 6.36
C HIS A 255 -5.31 -11.00 5.64
N ARG A 256 -5.84 -9.91 6.22
CA ARG A 256 -6.87 -9.12 5.56
C ARG A 256 -6.35 -8.58 4.22
N VAL A 257 -7.19 -8.63 3.18
CA VAL A 257 -6.81 -8.18 1.82
C VAL A 257 -6.34 -6.72 1.80
N ASN A 258 -6.97 -5.85 2.58
CA ASN A 258 -6.60 -4.43 2.69
C ASN A 258 -5.29 -4.17 3.47
N ALA A 259 -4.59 -5.22 3.94
CA ALA A 259 -3.38 -5.05 4.75
C ALA A 259 -2.19 -4.50 3.93
N HIS A 260 -2.12 -4.75 2.61
CA HIS A 260 -1.09 -4.15 1.76
C HIS A 260 -1.16 -2.63 1.74
N ARG A 261 -2.37 -2.05 1.70
CA ARG A 261 -2.55 -0.59 1.77
C ARG A 261 -2.03 0.00 3.08
N LYS A 262 -2.28 -0.68 4.21
CA LYS A 262 -1.76 -0.27 5.53
C LYS A 262 -0.24 -0.38 5.60
N PHE A 263 0.27 -1.49 5.08
CA PHE A 263 1.71 -1.74 4.97
C PHE A 263 2.39 -0.65 4.16
N THR A 264 1.97 -0.39 2.93
CA THR A 264 2.61 0.61 2.06
C THR A 264 2.58 2.00 2.70
N ARG A 265 1.45 2.42 3.30
CA ARG A 265 1.41 3.69 4.04
C ARG A 265 2.41 3.70 5.17
N THR A 266 2.42 2.69 6.03
CA THR A 266 3.30 2.63 7.20
C THR A 266 4.77 2.59 6.81
N GLU A 267 5.14 1.61 5.99
CA GLU A 267 6.52 1.32 5.59
C GLU A 267 7.16 2.51 4.86
N LEU A 268 6.43 3.14 3.92
CA LEU A 268 6.96 4.31 3.20
C LEU A 268 7.13 5.52 4.13
N THR A 269 6.28 5.67 5.15
CA THR A 269 6.44 6.74 6.14
C THR A 269 7.71 6.56 6.94
N GLU A 270 7.93 5.35 7.45
CA GLU A 270 9.08 5.06 8.31
C GLU A 270 10.42 5.14 7.57
N ARG A 271 10.40 4.83 6.28
CA ARG A 271 11.54 5.00 5.38
C ARG A 271 11.84 6.46 5.01
N GLY A 272 10.91 7.39 5.29
CA GLY A 272 11.09 8.82 5.02
C GLY A 272 10.56 9.29 3.66
N CYS A 273 9.61 8.57 3.05
CA CYS A 273 8.91 9.04 1.86
C CYS A 273 8.23 10.39 2.15
N PRO A 274 8.40 11.42 1.27
CA PRO A 274 7.80 12.73 1.48
C PRO A 274 6.29 12.64 1.75
N SER A 275 5.83 13.25 2.85
CA SER A 275 4.44 13.07 3.31
C SER A 275 3.40 13.59 2.33
N GLU A 276 3.69 14.67 1.60
CA GLU A 276 2.80 15.20 0.55
C GLU A 276 2.63 14.19 -0.60
N ALA A 277 3.73 13.62 -1.10
CA ALA A 277 3.69 12.60 -2.15
C ALA A 277 2.96 11.33 -1.67
N LEU A 278 3.19 10.90 -0.42
CA LEU A 278 2.51 9.75 0.15
C LEU A 278 1.01 10.02 0.39
N ALA A 279 0.63 11.23 0.77
CA ALA A 279 -0.77 11.63 0.92
C ALA A 279 -1.50 11.61 -0.43
N ALA A 280 -0.87 12.17 -1.48
CA ALA A 280 -1.37 12.11 -2.86
C ALA A 280 -1.51 10.66 -3.34
N PHE A 281 -0.49 9.82 -3.12
CA PHE A 281 -0.54 8.40 -3.45
C PHE A 281 -1.67 7.66 -2.75
N MET A 282 -1.93 8.00 -1.49
CA MET A 282 -2.95 7.34 -0.68
C MET A 282 -4.36 7.89 -0.91
N GLY A 283 -4.56 9.00 -1.62
CA GLY A 283 -5.90 9.61 -1.71
C GLY A 283 -6.31 10.31 -0.43
N HIS A 284 -5.35 10.92 0.26
CA HIS A 284 -5.56 11.55 1.56
C HIS A 284 -5.47 13.06 1.44
N TRP A 285 -6.55 13.68 0.99
CA TRP A 285 -6.73 15.13 0.90
C TRP A 285 -8.15 15.51 1.31
N LEU A 286 -8.33 16.74 1.75
CA LEU A 286 -9.65 17.37 1.86
C LEU A 286 -10.03 18.06 0.54
N ARG A 287 -11.28 18.55 0.48
CA ARG A 287 -11.71 19.37 -0.65
C ARG A 287 -10.92 20.69 -0.66
N GLY A 288 -10.33 21.01 -1.80
CA GLY A 288 -9.39 22.12 -1.99
C GLY A 288 -7.91 21.74 -1.76
N GLU A 289 -7.62 20.50 -1.38
CA GLU A 289 -6.25 19.96 -1.23
C GLU A 289 -5.93 18.91 -2.31
N GLU A 290 -6.78 18.75 -3.33
CA GLU A 290 -6.60 17.78 -4.39
C GLU A 290 -5.29 18.01 -5.17
N PRO A 291 -4.40 17.01 -5.29
CA PRO A 291 -3.11 17.18 -5.97
C PRO A 291 -3.22 17.57 -7.44
N GLN A 292 -4.33 17.22 -8.11
CA GLN A 292 -4.52 17.42 -9.55
C GLN A 292 -5.61 18.46 -9.87
N ASP A 293 -5.96 19.32 -8.91
CA ASP A 293 -6.89 20.42 -9.16
C ASP A 293 -6.30 21.48 -10.10
N ALA A 294 -7.16 22.25 -10.76
CA ALA A 294 -6.77 23.33 -11.68
C ALA A 294 -5.87 24.40 -11.04
N TYR A 295 -5.96 24.61 -9.73
CA TYR A 295 -5.13 25.56 -8.99
C TYR A 295 -3.96 24.91 -8.24
N SER A 296 -3.78 23.60 -8.39
CA SER A 296 -2.68 22.87 -7.76
C SER A 296 -1.34 23.22 -8.40
N THR A 297 -0.31 23.42 -7.58
CA THR A 297 1.09 23.55 -8.02
C THR A 297 1.85 22.22 -7.97
N PHE A 298 1.16 21.14 -7.60
CA PHE A 298 1.72 19.81 -7.47
C PHE A 298 2.10 19.23 -8.84
N CYS A 299 3.38 18.91 -9.04
CA CYS A 299 3.88 18.45 -10.33
C CYS A 299 3.73 16.92 -10.48
N PRO A 300 2.92 16.42 -11.43
CA PRO A 300 2.70 14.98 -11.63
C PRO A 300 3.97 14.21 -11.98
N ALA A 301 4.84 14.81 -12.79
CA ALA A 301 6.10 14.18 -13.21
C ALA A 301 7.09 14.03 -12.06
N VAL A 302 7.20 15.05 -11.19
CA VAL A 302 8.05 14.97 -9.98
C VAL A 302 7.49 13.93 -9.03
N TYR A 303 6.18 13.93 -8.81
CA TYR A 303 5.49 12.93 -7.98
C TYR A 303 5.74 11.50 -8.46
N ALA A 304 5.60 11.25 -9.77
CA ALA A 304 5.85 9.94 -10.36
C ALA A 304 7.27 9.45 -10.10
N LYS A 305 8.26 10.35 -10.25
CA LYS A 305 9.67 10.05 -9.98
C LYS A 305 9.91 9.75 -8.50
N VAL A 306 9.38 10.59 -7.61
CA VAL A 306 9.51 10.39 -6.15
C VAL A 306 8.94 9.03 -5.76
N LEU A 307 7.73 8.67 -6.20
CA LEU A 307 7.15 7.39 -5.84
C LEU A 307 7.94 6.19 -6.36
N ASP A 308 8.48 6.25 -7.58
CA ASP A 308 9.29 5.15 -8.12
C ASP A 308 10.56 4.94 -7.30
N GLU A 309 11.20 6.01 -6.81
CA GLU A 309 12.37 5.97 -5.93
C GLU A 309 12.11 5.20 -4.62
N TRP A 310 10.85 5.12 -4.17
CA TRP A 310 10.49 4.42 -2.94
C TRP A 310 9.87 3.04 -3.19
N ILE A 311 8.92 2.92 -4.12
CA ILE A 311 8.17 1.68 -4.37
C ILE A 311 9.05 0.63 -5.05
N THR A 312 9.87 1.02 -6.02
CA THR A 312 10.68 0.04 -6.77
C THR A 312 11.72 -0.67 -5.89
N PRO A 313 12.50 0.03 -5.03
CA PRO A 313 13.37 -0.63 -4.07
C PRO A 313 12.61 -1.50 -3.06
N LEU A 314 11.49 -1.01 -2.52
CA LEU A 314 10.66 -1.76 -1.58
C LEU A 314 10.19 -3.10 -2.18
N LEU A 315 9.73 -3.11 -3.44
CA LEU A 315 9.36 -4.34 -4.12
C LEU A 315 10.51 -5.35 -4.18
N ARG A 316 11.71 -4.89 -4.55
CA ARG A 316 12.89 -5.75 -4.67
C ARG A 316 13.31 -6.32 -3.32
N GLU A 317 13.32 -5.50 -2.27
CA GLU A 317 13.66 -5.92 -0.92
C GLU A 317 12.68 -6.97 -0.36
N LEU A 318 11.39 -6.83 -0.66
CA LEU A 318 10.38 -7.82 -0.30
C LEU A 318 10.49 -9.12 -1.10
N GLY A 319 11.29 -9.15 -2.17
CA GLY A 319 11.51 -10.32 -3.01
C GLY A 319 10.57 -10.45 -4.21
N TRP A 320 9.83 -9.38 -4.53
CA TRP A 320 8.99 -9.37 -5.73
C TRP A 320 9.82 -9.39 -7.00
N SER A 321 9.29 -10.06 -8.01
CA SER A 321 9.83 -10.09 -9.36
C SER A 321 8.72 -10.30 -10.38
N ALA A 322 8.96 -9.88 -11.62
CA ALA A 322 8.12 -10.26 -12.74
C ALA A 322 8.45 -11.72 -13.12
N LEU A 323 7.43 -12.55 -13.20
CA LEU A 323 7.52 -13.98 -13.46
C LEU A 323 6.84 -14.30 -14.79
N SER A 324 7.45 -15.20 -15.56
CA SER A 324 6.87 -15.72 -16.80
C SER A 324 5.93 -16.89 -16.53
N SER A 325 4.96 -17.08 -17.42
CA SER A 325 4.10 -18.26 -17.38
C SER A 325 4.79 -19.49 -17.96
N GLN A 326 4.63 -20.64 -17.32
CA GLN A 326 5.09 -21.93 -17.89
C GLN A 326 4.28 -22.40 -19.10
N TRP A 327 3.15 -21.75 -19.40
CA TRP A 327 2.26 -22.10 -20.51
C TRP A 327 2.24 -21.08 -21.64
N VAL A 328 3.09 -20.07 -21.57
CA VAL A 328 3.31 -19.12 -22.67
C VAL A 328 4.68 -19.46 -23.24
N THR A 329 4.70 -20.12 -24.40
CA THR A 329 5.90 -20.29 -25.21
C THR A 329 6.08 -19.05 -26.07
N GLU A 330 7.29 -18.50 -26.08
CA GLU A 330 7.70 -17.45 -27.03
C GLU A 330 7.60 -17.92 -28.48
#